data_AF-A0A965E4F9-F1
#
_entry.id   AF-A0A965E4F9-F1
#
_cell.length_a   1.000
_cell.length_b   1.000
_cell.length_c   1.000
_cell.angle_alpha   90.00
_cell.angle_beta   90.00
_cell.angle_gamma   90.00
#
_symmetry.space_group_name_H-M   'P 1'
#
loop_
_entity.id
_entity.type
_entity.pdbx_description
1 polymer ?
#
loop_
_entity_poly.entity_id
_entity_poly.type
_entity_poly.pdbx_seq_one_letter_code
_entity_poly.pdbx_strand_id
1 'polypeptide(L)'
;GSWVRLPSSPLDQAIYVGGCVSQKHLVTGPFSELWRGVDSAVVIDGIGLNGNVYVDDPSVALTLVKSPEILSQVDDAEFAEFQRISESVFQSLVGELNRVHGIDHPERFWRIVCGAWFLQFTQVWYLRWRVASEVFREHGVLACRRIDIKWQELLPVTHDEASLLFATDIWNHVAYCDAFKFVSRSSHVETVVISPDRNQELSDYRTIINFGLPSQSAKSKLEAVLAKISPRPKIVLAGVVQSRAALVAMHLRLGVLPRLWRFSAKLTPQPVDARLRSQLDFSGDSAGGFVEFLSSSISRHLPTVYLEGFNDLLTQTFSENSLTKPPRAIFTNTLLHRSEQFKLWAATFV
;
A
#
# COMPACT_ATOMS: atom_id res chain seq x y z
N GLY A 1 0.22 -91.50 6.02
CA GLY A 1 0.64 -90.69 4.86
C GLY A 1 0.48 -89.23 5.23
N SER A 2 1.60 -88.55 5.40
CA SER A 2 1.75 -87.14 5.75
C SER A 2 1.31 -86.21 4.61
N TRP A 3 0.67 -85.09 4.95
CA TRP A 3 0.64 -83.92 4.07
C TRP A 3 0.99 -82.66 4.88
N VAL A 4 2.10 -82.04 4.49
CA VAL A 4 2.61 -80.75 4.97
C VAL A 4 2.41 -79.71 3.86
N ARG A 5 2.13 -78.48 4.32
CA ARG A 5 1.77 -77.23 3.60
C ARG A 5 2.78 -76.77 2.55
N LEU A 6 2.29 -75.93 1.63
CA LEU A 6 3.00 -74.76 1.09
C LEU A 6 2.03 -73.54 0.96
N PRO A 7 2.53 -72.29 0.95
CA PRO A 7 1.84 -71.12 1.51
C PRO A 7 1.11 -70.24 0.49
N SER A 8 0.16 -69.45 1.02
CA SER A 8 -0.64 -68.40 0.38
C SER A 8 0.19 -67.23 -0.17
N SER A 9 -0.12 -66.80 -1.40
CA SER A 9 0.50 -65.63 -2.05
C SER A 9 -0.10 -64.29 -1.58
N PRO A 10 0.62 -63.16 -1.74
CA PRO A 10 0.25 -61.87 -1.19
C PRO A 10 -0.45 -60.94 -2.21
N LEU A 11 -1.33 -60.09 -1.66
CA LEU A 11 -1.62 -58.69 -2.02
C LEU A 11 -1.68 -58.32 -3.51
N ASP A 12 -2.91 -58.06 -3.98
CA ASP A 12 -3.19 -57.28 -5.19
C ASP A 12 -2.53 -55.90 -5.08
N GLN A 13 -1.44 -55.70 -5.82
CA GLN A 13 -0.90 -54.39 -6.12
C GLN A 13 -1.75 -53.75 -7.22
N ALA A 14 -2.54 -52.74 -6.85
CA ALA A 14 -3.07 -51.79 -7.81
C ALA A 14 -1.91 -51.03 -8.45
N ILE A 15 -1.69 -51.23 -9.75
CA ILE A 15 -0.76 -50.47 -10.56
C ILE A 15 -1.33 -49.06 -10.70
N TYR A 16 -0.88 -48.12 -9.86
CA TYR A 16 -1.03 -46.70 -10.11
C TYR A 16 -0.12 -46.34 -11.28
N VAL A 17 -0.69 -46.20 -12.47
CA VAL A 17 -0.05 -45.49 -13.57
C VAL A 17 0.04 -44.04 -13.13
N GLY A 18 1.25 -43.60 -12.75
CA GLY A 18 1.53 -42.23 -12.38
C GLY A 18 1.20 -41.29 -13.55
N GLY A 19 0.01 -40.71 -13.54
CA GLY A 19 -0.26 -39.50 -14.29
C GLY A 19 0.67 -38.43 -13.73
N CYS A 20 1.48 -37.81 -14.60
CA CYS A 20 2.25 -36.63 -14.26
C CYS A 20 1.25 -35.56 -13.78
N VAL A 21 1.11 -35.38 -12.46
CA VAL A 21 0.28 -34.31 -11.91
C VAL A 21 1.04 -33.03 -12.20
N SER A 22 0.69 -32.38 -13.32
CA SER A 22 1.23 -31.07 -13.68
C SER A 22 1.03 -30.12 -12.50
N GLN A 23 2.13 -29.57 -11.97
CA GLN A 23 2.10 -28.68 -10.82
C GLN A 23 1.50 -27.33 -11.23
N LYS A 24 0.34 -26.99 -10.68
CA LYS A 24 -0.31 -25.69 -10.91
C LYS A 24 0.44 -24.57 -10.16
N HIS A 25 0.75 -23.50 -10.87
CA HIS A 25 1.42 -22.32 -10.32
C HIS A 25 0.46 -21.13 -10.23
N LEU A 26 0.58 -20.34 -9.17
CA LEU A 26 -0.09 -19.04 -9.06
C LEU A 26 0.81 -17.96 -9.65
N VAL A 27 0.31 -17.26 -10.67
CA VAL A 27 0.97 -16.09 -11.27
C VAL A 27 0.23 -14.83 -10.84
N THR A 28 0.98 -13.94 -10.20
CA THR A 28 0.46 -12.75 -9.50
C THR A 28 0.89 -11.42 -10.15
N GLY A 29 1.62 -11.48 -11.26
CA GLY A 29 2.11 -10.30 -11.97
C GLY A 29 2.46 -10.59 -13.44
N PRO A 30 2.64 -9.53 -14.25
CA PRO A 30 2.84 -9.63 -15.70
C PRO A 30 4.29 -9.91 -16.10
N PHE A 31 5.08 -10.56 -15.24
CA PHE A 31 6.52 -10.70 -15.44
C PHE A 31 6.87 -12.07 -16.05
N SER A 32 7.55 -12.07 -17.19
CA SER A 32 7.94 -13.28 -17.94
C SER A 32 8.65 -14.34 -17.10
N GLU A 33 9.43 -13.92 -16.11
CA GLU A 33 10.23 -14.76 -15.23
C GLU A 33 9.36 -15.66 -14.34
N LEU A 34 8.13 -15.24 -14.06
CA LEU A 34 7.16 -16.03 -13.29
C LEU A 34 6.66 -17.25 -14.07
N TRP A 35 6.69 -17.20 -15.41
CA TRP A 35 6.10 -18.21 -16.30
C TRP A 35 7.08 -19.33 -16.70
N ARG A 36 8.38 -19.19 -16.42
CA ARG A 36 9.41 -20.12 -16.92
C ARG A 36 9.19 -21.56 -16.41
N GLY A 37 8.97 -22.53 -17.30
CA GLY A 37 8.78 -23.94 -16.91
C GLY A 37 7.49 -24.17 -16.11
N VAL A 38 6.45 -23.39 -16.38
CA VAL A 38 5.10 -23.57 -15.82
C VAL A 38 4.23 -24.25 -16.88
N ASP A 39 3.75 -25.46 -16.60
CA ASP A 39 2.87 -26.20 -17.52
C ASP A 39 1.38 -25.87 -17.30
N SER A 40 1.02 -25.41 -16.10
CA SER A 40 -0.33 -24.95 -15.76
C SER A 40 -0.30 -23.79 -14.77
N ALA A 41 -1.06 -22.74 -15.05
CA ALA A 41 -1.08 -21.52 -14.26
C ALA A 41 -2.51 -21.08 -13.88
N VAL A 42 -2.66 -20.66 -12.63
CA VAL A 42 -3.77 -19.83 -12.16
C VAL A 42 -3.28 -18.39 -12.16
N VAL A 43 -3.97 -17.50 -12.85
CA VAL A 43 -3.52 -16.13 -13.09
C VAL A 43 -4.55 -15.19 -12.49
N ILE A 44 -4.09 -14.28 -11.62
CA ILE A 44 -4.95 -13.23 -11.08
C ILE A 44 -5.07 -12.11 -12.11
N ASP A 45 -6.24 -11.98 -12.73
CA ASP A 45 -6.58 -10.83 -13.58
C ASP A 45 -6.94 -9.65 -12.67
N GLY A 46 -5.94 -8.82 -12.41
CA GLY A 46 -6.09 -7.51 -11.79
C GLY A 46 -6.70 -6.53 -12.79
N ILE A 47 -7.80 -5.89 -12.40
CA ILE A 47 -8.54 -4.81 -13.11
C ILE A 47 -8.11 -4.61 -14.57
N GLY A 48 -8.70 -5.40 -15.47
CA GLY A 48 -8.83 -5.01 -16.88
C GLY A 48 -7.87 -5.68 -17.87
N LEU A 49 -7.30 -6.85 -17.56
CA LEU A 49 -6.60 -7.61 -18.60
C LEU A 49 -7.56 -8.11 -19.68
N ASN A 50 -8.87 -8.23 -19.37
CA ASN A 50 -9.89 -8.76 -20.28
C ASN A 50 -9.49 -10.15 -20.82
N GLY A 51 -8.79 -10.94 -20.00
CA GLY A 51 -8.24 -12.23 -20.41
C GLY A 51 -6.97 -12.17 -21.27
N ASN A 52 -6.40 -10.99 -21.53
CA ASN A 52 -5.09 -10.88 -22.16
C ASN A 52 -4.01 -11.25 -21.14
N VAL A 53 -3.38 -12.40 -21.36
CA VAL A 53 -2.23 -12.83 -20.57
C VAL A 53 -0.95 -12.37 -21.26
N TYR A 54 0.00 -11.85 -20.49
CA TYR A 54 1.27 -11.32 -21.03
C TYR A 54 2.17 -12.37 -21.69
N VAL A 55 1.87 -13.65 -21.47
CA VAL A 55 2.54 -14.78 -22.11
C VAL A 55 1.47 -15.64 -22.78
N ASP A 56 1.38 -15.54 -24.10
CA ASP A 56 0.53 -16.38 -24.95
C ASP A 56 1.33 -17.61 -25.39
N ASP A 57 1.67 -18.46 -24.42
CA ASP A 57 2.25 -19.77 -24.69
C ASP A 57 1.13 -20.82 -24.71
N PRO A 58 0.74 -21.34 -25.89
CA PRO A 58 -0.37 -22.28 -26.02
C PRO A 58 -0.09 -23.63 -25.34
N SER A 59 1.15 -23.89 -24.93
CA SER A 59 1.51 -25.09 -24.16
C SER A 59 1.16 -25.00 -22.68
N VAL A 60 0.85 -23.81 -22.16
CA VAL A 60 0.52 -23.59 -20.74
C VAL A 60 -0.99 -23.64 -20.54
N ALA A 61 -1.47 -24.53 -19.68
CA ALA A 61 -2.89 -24.59 -19.32
C ALA A 61 -3.26 -23.46 -18.35
N LEU A 62 -4.07 -22.50 -18.80
CA LEU A 62 -4.41 -21.28 -18.05
C LEU A 62 -5.78 -21.35 -17.38
N THR A 63 -5.86 -20.89 -16.13
CA THR A 63 -7.10 -20.60 -15.40
C THR A 63 -7.06 -19.14 -14.95
N LEU A 64 -8.03 -18.35 -15.38
CA LEU A 64 -8.11 -16.92 -15.03
C LEU A 64 -9.00 -16.70 -13.82
N VAL A 65 -8.49 -15.95 -12.85
CA VAL A 65 -9.24 -15.50 -11.67
C VAL A 65 -9.52 -14.03 -11.82
N LYS A 66 -10.79 -13.68 -12.02
CA LYS A 66 -11.20 -12.30 -12.27
C LYS A 66 -11.44 -11.57 -10.96
N SER A 67 -10.45 -10.79 -10.53
CA SER A 67 -10.56 -10.02 -9.29
C SER A 67 -11.84 -9.14 -9.19
N PRO A 68 -12.34 -8.47 -10.25
CA PRO A 68 -13.55 -7.65 -10.12
C PRO A 68 -14.81 -8.46 -9.80
N GLU A 69 -14.90 -9.70 -10.26
CA GLU A 69 -16.05 -10.59 -10.01
C GLU A 69 -16.07 -11.12 -8.58
N ILE A 70 -14.89 -11.27 -7.95
CA ILE A 70 -14.77 -11.61 -6.53
C ILE A 70 -15.19 -10.43 -5.66
N LEU A 71 -14.78 -9.22 -6.05
CA LEU A 71 -15.02 -8.01 -5.26
C LEU A 71 -16.43 -7.46 -5.38
N SER A 72 -17.13 -7.75 -6.48
CA SER A 72 -18.53 -7.38 -6.63
C SER A 72 -19.45 -8.15 -5.69
N GLN A 73 -18.95 -9.21 -5.05
CA GLN A 73 -19.69 -10.01 -4.08
C GLN A 73 -19.58 -9.48 -2.64
N VAL A 74 -18.79 -8.43 -2.40
CA VAL A 74 -18.69 -7.79 -1.08
C VAL A 74 -20.04 -7.16 -0.74
N ASP A 75 -20.69 -7.69 0.29
CA ASP A 75 -21.97 -7.18 0.79
C ASP A 75 -21.78 -6.15 1.92
N ASP A 76 -22.88 -5.56 2.37
CA ASP A 76 -22.88 -4.54 3.43
C ASP A 76 -22.35 -5.08 4.77
N ALA A 77 -22.55 -6.37 5.06
CA ALA A 77 -22.09 -6.99 6.30
C ALA A 77 -20.58 -7.18 6.30
N GLU A 78 -20.03 -7.65 5.19
CA GLU A 78 -18.59 -7.78 4.96
C GLU A 78 -17.91 -6.41 4.97
N PHE A 79 -18.52 -5.40 4.34
CA PHE A 79 -18.00 -4.03 4.38
C PHE A 79 -18.01 -3.45 5.81
N ALA A 80 -19.08 -3.67 6.59
CA ALA A 80 -19.13 -3.24 7.98
C ALA A 80 -18.05 -3.91 8.85
N GLU A 81 -17.78 -5.19 8.61
CA GLU A 81 -16.71 -5.91 9.31
C GLU A 81 -15.32 -5.40 8.92
N PHE A 82 -15.08 -5.13 7.63
CA PHE A 82 -13.87 -4.46 7.17
C PHE A 82 -13.66 -3.12 7.88
N GLN A 83 -14.71 -2.29 7.99
CA GLN A 83 -14.63 -0.99 8.68
C GLN A 83 -14.28 -1.17 10.16
N ARG A 84 -14.93 -2.11 10.84
CA ARG A 84 -14.68 -2.40 12.26
C ARG A 84 -13.25 -2.85 12.51
N ILE A 85 -12.73 -3.78 11.68
CA ILE A 85 -11.34 -4.24 11.76
C ILE A 85 -10.37 -3.09 11.49
N SER A 86 -10.60 -2.33 10.42
CA SER A 86 -9.75 -1.20 10.04
C SER A 86 -9.65 -0.17 11.17
N GLU A 87 -10.77 0.13 11.82
CA GLU A 87 -10.82 1.09 12.90
C GLU A 87 -10.07 0.63 14.14
N SER A 88 -10.26 -0.63 14.56
CA SER A 88 -9.53 -1.24 15.67
C SER A 88 -8.00 -1.20 15.45
N VAL A 89 -7.58 -1.52 14.23
CA VAL A 89 -6.16 -1.52 13.86
C VAL A 89 -5.60 -0.10 13.76
N PHE A 90 -6.40 0.86 13.30
CA PHE A 90 -6.01 2.27 13.31
C PHE A 90 -5.79 2.80 14.73
N GLN A 91 -6.65 2.43 15.68
CA GLN A 91 -6.47 2.81 17.09
C GLN A 91 -5.17 2.24 17.67
N SER A 92 -4.82 1.00 17.31
CA SER A 92 -3.53 0.41 17.69
C SER A 92 -2.35 1.18 17.07
N LEU A 93 -2.45 1.57 15.79
CA LEU A 93 -1.45 2.41 15.13
C LEU A 93 -1.28 3.77 15.82
N VAL A 94 -2.37 4.40 16.25
CA VAL A 94 -2.32 5.65 17.02
C VAL A 94 -1.54 5.47 18.32
N GLY A 95 -1.85 4.42 19.08
CA GLY A 95 -1.14 4.09 20.32
C GLY A 95 0.36 3.90 20.09
N GLU A 96 0.72 3.14 19.06
CA GLU A 96 2.12 2.86 18.72
C GLU A 96 2.88 4.09 18.24
N LEU A 97 2.26 4.94 17.42
CA LEU A 97 2.88 6.20 16.98
C LEU A 97 3.09 7.15 18.15
N ASN A 98 2.11 7.32 19.04
CA ASN A 98 2.28 8.11 20.27
C ASN A 98 3.42 7.56 21.13
N ARG A 99 3.45 6.24 21.36
CA ARG A 99 4.49 5.56 22.15
C ARG A 99 5.88 5.75 21.58
N VAL A 100 6.07 5.52 20.28
CA VAL A 100 7.37 5.64 19.61
C VAL A 100 7.87 7.08 19.61
N HIS A 101 6.99 8.05 19.39
CA HIS A 101 7.36 9.46 19.35
C HIS A 101 7.45 10.12 20.72
N GLY A 102 7.02 9.44 21.79
CA GLY A 102 6.96 10.00 23.14
C GLY A 102 6.00 11.18 23.24
N ILE A 103 4.91 11.14 22.47
CA ILE A 103 3.87 12.17 22.42
C ILE A 103 2.51 11.56 22.80
N ASP A 104 1.53 12.42 23.06
CA ASP A 104 0.17 12.00 23.41
C ASP A 104 -0.87 12.82 22.62
N HIS A 105 -0.87 12.61 21.30
CA HIS A 105 -1.85 13.25 20.42
C HIS A 105 -3.13 12.42 20.33
N PRO A 106 -4.32 13.06 20.28
CA PRO A 106 -5.58 12.34 20.16
C PRO A 106 -5.70 11.64 18.81
N GLU A 107 -6.55 10.63 18.71
CA GLU A 107 -6.81 9.88 17.47
C GLU A 107 -7.11 10.81 16.27
N ARG A 108 -7.87 11.89 16.49
CA ARG A 108 -8.18 12.89 15.46
C ARG A 108 -6.93 13.49 14.82
N PHE A 109 -5.88 13.76 15.58
CA PHE A 109 -4.63 14.28 15.06
C PHE A 109 -4.04 13.31 14.04
N TRP A 110 -3.91 12.04 14.42
CA TRP A 110 -3.38 10.99 13.56
C TRP A 110 -4.30 10.68 12.38
N ARG A 111 -5.61 10.79 12.55
CA ARG A 111 -6.59 10.66 11.46
C ARG A 111 -6.31 11.66 10.34
N ILE A 112 -5.93 12.89 10.70
CA ILE A 112 -5.55 13.92 9.74
C ILE A 112 -4.15 13.66 9.17
N VAL A 113 -3.18 13.27 10.00
CA VAL A 113 -1.77 13.06 9.60
C VAL A 113 -1.61 11.85 8.67
N CYS A 114 -2.07 10.67 9.08
CA CYS A 114 -1.85 9.42 8.36
C CYS A 114 -3.13 8.62 8.06
N GLY A 115 -4.30 9.05 8.55
CA GLY A 115 -5.55 8.30 8.37
C GLY A 115 -5.98 8.08 6.92
N ALA A 116 -5.77 9.06 6.04
CA ALA A 116 -6.07 8.90 4.61
C ALA A 116 -5.17 7.84 3.95
N TRP A 117 -3.87 7.82 4.30
CA TRP A 117 -2.96 6.77 3.87
C TRP A 117 -3.40 5.41 4.42
N PHE A 118 -3.72 5.34 5.71
CA PHE A 118 -4.09 4.09 6.37
C PHE A 118 -5.35 3.50 5.73
N LEU A 119 -6.37 4.32 5.45
CA LEU A 119 -7.59 3.87 4.79
C LEU A 119 -7.28 3.26 3.42
N GLN A 120 -6.50 3.98 2.59
CA GLN A 120 -6.12 3.49 1.28
C GLN A 120 -5.30 2.19 1.36
N PHE A 121 -4.29 2.15 2.23
CA PHE A 121 -3.48 0.97 2.49
C PHE A 121 -4.37 -0.22 2.87
N THR A 122 -5.27 -0.03 3.83
CA THR A 122 -6.14 -1.09 4.34
C THR A 122 -7.10 -1.60 3.26
N GLN A 123 -7.65 -0.72 2.42
CA GLN A 123 -8.48 -1.10 1.27
C GLN A 123 -7.70 -1.92 0.24
N VAL A 124 -6.51 -1.46 -0.16
CA VAL A 124 -5.71 -2.20 -1.15
C VAL A 124 -5.24 -3.54 -0.59
N TRP A 125 -4.93 -3.61 0.71
CA TRP A 125 -4.50 -4.85 1.37
C TRP A 125 -5.66 -5.85 1.51
N TYR A 126 -6.85 -5.37 1.86
CA TYR A 126 -8.08 -6.16 1.93
C TYR A 126 -8.39 -6.85 0.61
N LEU A 127 -8.29 -6.10 -0.49
CA LEU A 127 -8.48 -6.62 -1.84
C LEU A 127 -7.55 -7.82 -2.11
N ARG A 128 -6.24 -7.70 -1.83
CA ARG A 128 -5.28 -8.80 -2.09
C ARG A 128 -5.56 -9.99 -1.19
N TRP A 129 -5.92 -9.75 0.07
CA TRP A 129 -6.32 -10.79 1.01
C TRP A 129 -7.56 -11.57 0.55
N ARG A 130 -8.61 -10.86 0.11
CA ARG A 130 -9.85 -11.49 -0.37
C ARG A 130 -9.63 -12.32 -1.62
N VAL A 131 -8.97 -11.77 -2.62
CA VAL A 131 -8.66 -12.49 -3.86
C VAL A 131 -7.79 -13.70 -3.56
N ALA A 132 -6.75 -13.56 -2.74
CA ALA A 132 -5.91 -14.69 -2.35
C ALA A 132 -6.70 -15.78 -1.59
N SER A 133 -7.60 -15.37 -0.68
CA SER A 133 -8.47 -16.30 0.07
C SER A 133 -9.36 -17.10 -0.88
N GLU A 134 -9.90 -16.46 -1.90
CA GLU A 134 -10.76 -17.12 -2.89
C GLU A 134 -9.99 -18.06 -3.80
N VAL A 135 -8.83 -17.64 -4.31
CA VAL A 135 -7.92 -18.50 -5.08
C VAL A 135 -7.56 -19.75 -4.27
N PHE A 136 -7.25 -19.58 -2.98
CA PHE A 136 -6.92 -20.69 -2.10
C PHE A 136 -8.14 -21.61 -1.86
N ARG A 137 -9.33 -21.03 -1.69
CA ARG A 137 -10.59 -21.79 -1.53
C ARG A 137 -10.87 -22.67 -2.76
N GLU A 138 -10.65 -22.16 -3.96
CA GLU A 138 -10.98 -22.86 -5.21
C GLU A 138 -9.89 -23.83 -5.69
N HIS A 139 -8.62 -23.50 -5.46
CA HIS A 139 -7.51 -24.23 -6.05
C HIS A 139 -6.58 -24.89 -5.02
N GLY A 140 -6.78 -24.63 -3.72
CA GLY A 140 -5.92 -25.13 -2.65
C GLY A 140 -4.54 -24.46 -2.66
N VAL A 141 -3.54 -25.17 -2.11
CA VAL A 141 -2.15 -24.69 -2.08
C VAL A 141 -1.59 -24.71 -3.51
N LEU A 142 -1.10 -23.57 -3.97
CA LEU A 142 -0.42 -23.40 -5.25
C LEU A 142 1.04 -23.01 -5.05
N ALA A 143 1.91 -23.43 -5.96
CA ALA A 143 3.26 -22.90 -6.01
C ALA A 143 3.21 -21.44 -6.48
N CYS A 144 3.71 -20.50 -5.68
CA CYS A 144 3.81 -19.10 -6.06
C CYS A 144 5.29 -18.72 -6.17
N ARG A 145 5.62 -17.93 -7.19
CA ARG A 145 6.98 -17.43 -7.38
C ARG A 145 7.02 -15.98 -6.96
N ARG A 146 7.92 -15.65 -6.03
CA ARG A 146 8.06 -14.28 -5.51
C ARG A 146 9.34 -13.67 -6.08
N ILE A 147 9.26 -12.47 -6.63
CA ILE A 147 10.46 -11.75 -7.09
C ILE A 147 11.25 -11.33 -5.83
N ASP A 148 12.57 -11.45 -5.88
CA ASP A 148 13.46 -11.09 -4.78
C ASP A 148 13.56 -9.58 -4.58
N ILE A 149 12.52 -9.01 -3.97
CA ILE A 149 12.44 -7.62 -3.55
C ILE A 149 12.28 -7.58 -2.04
N LYS A 150 13.17 -6.83 -1.40
CA LYS A 150 13.14 -6.62 0.05
C LYS A 150 12.01 -5.66 0.40
N TRP A 151 11.37 -5.88 1.55
CA TRP A 151 10.26 -5.04 1.99
C TRP A 151 10.68 -3.57 2.16
N GLN A 152 11.95 -3.31 2.50
CA GLN A 152 12.50 -1.96 2.62
C GLN A 152 12.47 -1.19 1.29
N GLU A 153 12.62 -1.91 0.17
CA GLU A 153 12.58 -1.31 -1.18
C GLU A 153 11.15 -0.93 -1.58
N LEU A 154 10.14 -1.48 -0.90
CA LEU A 154 8.73 -1.17 -1.08
C LEU A 154 8.19 -0.17 -0.06
N LEU A 155 9.05 0.40 0.80
CA LEU A 155 8.63 1.42 1.75
C LEU A 155 8.44 2.77 1.04
N PRO A 156 7.25 3.37 1.12
CA PRO A 156 7.06 4.75 0.67
C PRO A 156 7.62 5.73 1.71
N VAL A 157 8.04 6.90 1.25
CA VAL A 157 8.37 8.05 2.10
C VAL A 157 7.10 8.78 2.52
N THR A 158 6.16 8.97 1.59
CA THR A 158 4.93 9.78 1.79
C THR A 158 3.67 9.01 1.41
N HIS A 159 2.49 9.55 1.75
CA HIS A 159 1.21 9.01 1.28
C HIS A 159 1.08 9.05 -0.25
N ASP A 160 1.49 10.14 -0.90
CA ASP A 160 1.40 10.27 -2.36
C ASP A 160 2.25 9.21 -3.07
N GLU A 161 3.46 8.95 -2.57
CA GLU A 161 4.31 7.86 -3.07
C GLU A 161 3.70 6.49 -2.83
N ALA A 162 3.10 6.24 -1.65
CA ALA A 162 2.41 4.98 -1.39
C ALA A 162 1.30 4.73 -2.42
N SER A 163 0.52 5.76 -2.75
CA SER A 163 -0.56 5.67 -3.73
C SER A 163 -0.06 5.31 -5.12
N LEU A 164 1.05 5.91 -5.54
CA LEU A 164 1.70 5.62 -6.81
C LEU A 164 2.24 4.18 -6.81
N LEU A 165 2.92 3.79 -5.73
CA LEU A 165 3.49 2.45 -5.60
C LEU A 165 2.42 1.35 -5.64
N PHE A 166 1.26 1.55 -5.01
CA PHE A 166 0.14 0.60 -5.04
C PHE A 166 -0.41 0.33 -6.45
N ALA A 167 -0.14 1.22 -7.41
CA ALA A 167 -0.51 1.05 -8.81
C ALA A 167 0.54 0.31 -9.65
N THR A 168 1.72 -0.02 -9.09
CA THR A 168 2.77 -0.72 -9.82
C THR A 168 2.56 -2.24 -9.80
N ASP A 169 2.90 -2.91 -10.89
CA ASP A 169 2.84 -4.37 -10.97
C ASP A 169 3.77 -5.04 -9.95
N ILE A 170 4.93 -4.44 -9.70
CA ILE A 170 5.93 -4.96 -8.76
C ILE A 170 5.37 -5.02 -7.34
N TRP A 171 4.76 -3.93 -6.87
CA TRP A 171 4.15 -3.90 -5.54
C TRP A 171 2.97 -4.86 -5.46
N ASN A 172 2.13 -4.89 -6.50
CA ASN A 172 0.97 -5.77 -6.58
C ASN A 172 1.34 -7.23 -6.51
N HIS A 173 2.37 -7.63 -7.26
CA HIS A 173 2.94 -8.97 -7.24
C HIS A 173 3.34 -9.39 -5.84
N VAL A 174 4.13 -8.55 -5.15
CA VAL A 174 4.59 -8.85 -3.78
C VAL A 174 3.41 -8.91 -2.81
N ALA A 175 2.44 -8.00 -2.91
CA ALA A 175 1.26 -7.99 -2.05
C ALA A 175 0.40 -9.25 -2.22
N TYR A 176 0.22 -9.74 -3.45
CA TYR A 176 -0.49 -11.01 -3.72
C TYR A 176 0.30 -12.23 -3.23
N CYS A 177 1.63 -12.26 -3.40
CA CYS A 177 2.46 -13.32 -2.83
C CYS A 177 2.32 -13.38 -1.31
N ASP A 178 2.43 -12.23 -0.63
CA ASP A 178 2.30 -12.12 0.83
C ASP A 178 0.89 -12.55 1.29
N ALA A 179 -0.17 -12.10 0.60
CA ALA A 179 -1.54 -12.50 0.89
C ALA A 179 -1.76 -14.01 0.70
N PHE A 180 -1.27 -14.58 -0.40
CA PHE A 180 -1.45 -16.01 -0.69
C PHE A 180 -0.66 -16.90 0.27
N LYS A 181 0.56 -16.50 0.63
CA LYS A 181 1.37 -17.15 1.66
C LYS A 181 0.65 -17.13 3.02
N PHE A 182 0.03 -16.00 3.37
CA PHE A 182 -0.72 -15.86 4.61
C PHE A 182 -1.93 -16.82 4.67
N VAL A 183 -2.80 -16.80 3.64
CA VAL A 183 -4.05 -17.59 3.66
C VAL A 183 -3.79 -19.10 3.55
N SER A 184 -2.78 -19.51 2.80
CA SER A 184 -2.45 -20.94 2.61
C SER A 184 -1.66 -21.54 3.76
N ARG A 185 -1.12 -20.72 4.68
CA ARG A 185 -0.24 -21.12 5.80
C ARG A 185 0.90 -22.06 5.38
N SER A 186 1.37 -21.93 4.15
CA SER A 186 2.33 -22.86 3.54
C SER A 186 3.65 -22.16 3.20
N SER A 187 4.76 -22.81 3.58
CA SER A 187 6.12 -22.41 3.17
C SER A 187 6.45 -22.80 1.72
N HIS A 188 5.62 -23.65 1.08
CA HIS A 188 5.83 -24.10 -0.31
C HIS A 188 5.47 -23.02 -1.35
N VAL A 189 5.11 -21.83 -0.87
CA VAL A 189 4.59 -20.69 -1.64
C VAL A 189 5.69 -19.75 -2.12
N GLU A 190 6.96 -20.01 -1.82
CA GLU A 190 8.00 -19.00 -2.03
C GLU A 190 9.24 -19.56 -2.74
N THR A 191 9.07 -19.94 -4.02
CA THR A 191 10.25 -20.03 -4.90
C THR A 191 10.66 -18.59 -5.23
N VAL A 192 11.79 -18.16 -4.66
CA VAL A 192 12.34 -16.82 -4.89
C VAL A 192 12.96 -16.75 -6.28
N VAL A 193 12.58 -15.73 -7.03
CA VAL A 193 13.08 -15.46 -8.38
C VAL A 193 13.92 -14.19 -8.35
N ILE A 194 15.21 -14.34 -8.64
CA ILE A 194 16.12 -13.19 -8.79
C ILE A 194 15.86 -12.57 -10.16
N SER A 195 15.47 -11.29 -10.17
CA SER A 195 15.33 -10.51 -11.41
C SER A 195 15.96 -9.12 -11.25
N PRO A 196 17.22 -8.93 -11.71
CA PRO A 196 17.89 -7.64 -11.66
C PRO A 196 17.13 -6.54 -12.40
N ASP A 197 16.45 -6.90 -13.50
CA ASP A 197 15.66 -5.97 -14.31
C ASP A 197 14.50 -5.36 -13.50
N ARG A 198 13.82 -6.18 -12.69
CA ARG A 198 12.72 -5.72 -11.82
C ARG A 198 13.23 -4.83 -10.69
N ASN A 199 14.42 -5.13 -10.15
CA ASN A 199 15.05 -4.29 -9.13
C ASN A 199 15.46 -2.93 -9.73
N GLN A 200 15.96 -2.91 -10.96
CA GLN A 200 16.27 -1.67 -11.68
C GLN A 200 15.00 -0.87 -12.00
N GLU A 201 13.93 -1.53 -12.46
CA GLU A 201 12.63 -0.89 -12.74
C GLU A 201 12.05 -0.19 -11.50
N LEU A 202 12.08 -0.86 -10.34
CA LEU A 202 11.66 -0.27 -9.07
C LEU A 202 12.56 0.92 -8.69
N SER A 203 13.88 0.78 -8.84
CA SER A 203 14.82 1.86 -8.58
C SER A 203 14.55 3.08 -9.46
N ASP A 204 14.41 2.89 -10.78
CA ASP A 204 14.14 3.96 -11.75
C ASP A 204 12.82 4.66 -11.44
N TYR A 205 11.77 3.88 -11.17
CA TYR A 205 10.49 4.39 -10.74
C TYR A 205 10.61 5.32 -9.53
N ARG A 206 11.40 4.91 -8.52
CA ARG A 206 11.66 5.72 -7.32
C ARG A 206 12.51 6.96 -7.59
N THR A 207 13.40 6.95 -8.58
CA THR A 207 14.16 8.16 -8.97
C THR A 207 13.28 9.21 -9.65
N ILE A 208 12.28 8.78 -10.41
CA ILE A 208 11.37 9.65 -11.18
C ILE A 208 10.31 10.27 -10.27
N ILE A 209 9.85 9.56 -9.24
CA ILE A 209 8.85 10.08 -8.29
C ILE A 209 9.47 11.20 -7.46
N ASN A 210 9.11 12.44 -7.81
CA ASN A 210 9.49 13.63 -7.05
C ASN A 210 8.43 13.93 -5.95
N PHE A 211 8.23 12.94 -5.08
CA PHE A 211 7.68 12.96 -3.70
C PHE A 211 6.59 13.95 -3.26
N GLY A 212 5.69 14.46 -4.11
CA GLY A 212 4.72 15.48 -3.65
C GLY A 212 5.38 16.75 -3.11
N LEU A 213 6.69 16.91 -3.36
CA LEU A 213 7.46 18.06 -2.94
C LEU A 213 7.34 19.07 -4.06
N PRO A 214 6.87 20.29 -3.77
CA PRO A 214 6.92 21.32 -4.78
C PRO A 214 8.36 21.41 -5.27
N SER A 215 8.51 21.55 -6.60
CA SER A 215 9.78 22.06 -7.12
C SER A 215 10.16 23.28 -6.28
N GLN A 216 11.42 23.35 -5.86
CA GLN A 216 11.98 24.41 -5.02
C GLN A 216 11.94 25.77 -5.72
N SER A 217 10.75 26.23 -6.10
CA SER A 217 10.55 27.56 -6.62
C SER A 217 10.64 28.47 -5.41
N ALA A 218 11.68 29.30 -5.38
CA ALA A 218 11.78 30.38 -4.40
C ALA A 218 10.46 31.19 -4.43
N LYS A 219 10.00 31.63 -3.25
CA LYS A 219 8.84 32.54 -3.17
C LYS A 219 9.13 33.74 -4.06
N SER A 220 8.26 34.01 -5.03
CA SER A 220 8.43 35.18 -5.88
C SER A 220 8.38 36.46 -5.03
N LYS A 221 9.04 37.54 -5.47
CA LYS A 221 8.96 38.85 -4.78
C LYS A 221 7.51 39.29 -4.59
N LEU A 222 6.66 39.00 -5.57
CA LEU A 222 5.22 39.27 -5.52
C LEU A 222 4.52 38.47 -4.41
N GLU A 223 4.78 37.16 -4.30
CA GLU A 223 4.27 36.34 -3.20
C GLU A 223 4.67 36.89 -1.83
N ALA A 224 5.93 37.28 -1.68
CA ALA A 224 6.45 37.84 -0.43
C ALA A 224 5.76 39.16 -0.05
N VAL A 225 5.52 40.04 -1.03
CA VAL A 225 4.80 41.31 -0.81
C VAL A 225 3.34 41.05 -0.45
N LEU A 226 2.64 40.19 -1.17
CA LEU A 226 1.24 39.86 -0.89
C LEU A 226 1.06 39.20 0.49
N ALA A 227 2.00 38.35 0.91
CA ALA A 227 2.00 37.78 2.25
C ALA A 227 2.18 38.83 3.35
N LYS A 228 2.96 39.90 3.11
CA LYS A 228 3.12 41.02 4.05
C LYS A 228 1.88 41.91 4.13
N ILE A 229 1.19 42.13 3.00
CA ILE A 229 -0.03 42.96 2.95
C ILE A 229 -1.21 42.26 3.63
N SER A 230 -1.31 40.93 3.48
CA SER A 230 -2.38 40.14 4.10
C SER A 230 -1.80 39.05 4.99
N PRO A 231 -1.23 39.38 6.16
CA PRO A 231 -0.55 38.40 7.02
C PRO A 231 -1.53 37.42 7.70
N ARG A 232 -2.83 37.77 7.77
CA ARG A 232 -3.89 37.01 8.45
C ARG A 232 -5.13 36.87 7.56
N PRO A 233 -5.05 36.08 6.48
CA PRO A 233 -6.15 35.90 5.54
C PRO A 233 -7.31 35.17 6.25
N LYS A 234 -8.54 35.63 6.02
CA LYS A 234 -9.73 34.95 6.55
C LYS A 234 -9.96 33.61 5.86
N ILE A 235 -9.68 33.52 4.57
CA ILE A 235 -9.84 32.33 3.74
C ILE A 235 -8.54 32.11 2.97
N VAL A 236 -8.10 30.86 2.87
CA VAL A 236 -6.92 30.47 2.09
C VAL A 236 -7.32 29.45 1.03
N LEU A 237 -6.92 29.69 -0.22
CA LEU A 237 -7.01 28.71 -1.30
C LEU A 237 -5.62 28.09 -1.50
N ALA A 238 -5.48 26.78 -1.32
CA ALA A 238 -4.18 26.12 -1.39
C ALA A 238 -4.27 24.73 -2.01
N GLY A 239 -3.35 24.39 -2.93
CA GLY A 239 -3.44 23.15 -3.70
C GLY A 239 -4.76 23.02 -4.46
N VAL A 240 -5.20 24.10 -5.09
CA VAL A 240 -6.44 24.15 -5.88
C VAL A 240 -6.10 23.88 -7.34
N VAL A 241 -6.73 22.87 -7.94
CA VAL A 241 -6.48 22.46 -9.32
C VAL A 241 -7.37 23.27 -10.25
N GLN A 242 -6.92 24.48 -10.60
CA GLN A 242 -7.61 25.43 -11.47
C GLN A 242 -6.60 26.26 -12.28
N SER A 243 -7.08 26.92 -13.35
CA SER A 243 -6.24 27.85 -14.10
C SER A 243 -5.84 29.06 -13.24
N ARG A 244 -4.71 29.71 -13.55
CA ARG A 244 -4.23 30.88 -12.80
C ARG A 244 -5.25 32.01 -12.75
N ALA A 245 -5.93 32.28 -13.87
CA ALA A 245 -6.96 33.31 -13.97
C ALA A 245 -8.18 32.97 -13.10
N ALA A 246 -8.65 31.72 -13.14
CA ALA A 246 -9.75 31.26 -12.28
C ALA A 246 -9.37 31.35 -10.80
N LEU A 247 -8.16 30.93 -10.42
CA LEU A 247 -7.69 31.01 -9.04
C LEU A 247 -7.64 32.46 -8.54
N VAL A 248 -7.14 33.40 -9.34
CA VAL A 248 -7.17 34.83 -8.99
C VAL A 248 -8.61 35.33 -8.84
N ALA A 249 -9.50 34.99 -9.78
CA ALA A 249 -10.91 35.37 -9.71
C ALA A 249 -11.60 34.81 -8.45
N MET A 250 -11.30 33.58 -8.04
CA MET A 250 -11.80 32.98 -6.81
C MET A 250 -11.37 33.77 -5.57
N HIS A 251 -10.09 34.14 -5.47
CA HIS A 251 -9.60 34.97 -4.37
C HIS A 251 -10.35 36.30 -4.28
N LEU A 252 -10.47 37.01 -5.41
CA LEU A 252 -11.14 38.30 -5.47
C LEU A 252 -12.63 38.21 -5.11
N ARG A 253 -13.35 37.18 -5.59
CA ARG A 253 -14.77 36.94 -5.24
C ARG A 253 -14.99 36.61 -3.77
N LEU A 254 -14.00 36.01 -3.12
CA LEU A 254 -14.00 35.74 -1.68
C LEU A 254 -13.56 36.95 -0.84
N GLY A 255 -13.26 38.09 -1.48
CA GLY A 255 -12.77 39.29 -0.80
C GLY A 255 -11.39 39.10 -0.16
N VAL A 256 -10.58 38.16 -0.67
CA VAL A 256 -9.22 37.91 -0.20
C VAL A 256 -8.21 38.27 -1.27
N LEU A 257 -7.04 38.78 -0.87
CA LEU A 257 -5.96 39.03 -1.80
C LEU A 257 -5.42 37.71 -2.36
N PRO A 258 -5.09 37.64 -3.66
CA PRO A 258 -4.59 36.43 -4.32
C PRO A 258 -3.15 36.11 -3.87
N ARG A 259 -3.02 35.60 -2.65
CA ARG A 259 -1.74 35.17 -2.06
C ARG A 259 -1.60 33.66 -2.16
N LEU A 260 -0.40 33.19 -2.52
CA LEU A 260 -0.08 31.77 -2.49
C LEU A 260 0.32 31.37 -1.07
N TRP A 261 -0.30 30.31 -0.54
CA TRP A 261 0.17 29.61 0.64
C TRP A 261 0.55 28.19 0.22
N ARG A 262 1.80 27.83 0.48
CA ARG A 262 2.39 26.54 0.14
C ARG A 262 3.49 26.21 1.14
N PHE A 263 3.68 24.91 1.35
CA PHE A 263 4.87 24.37 1.98
C PHE A 263 5.91 24.16 0.89
N SER A 264 7.16 24.55 1.13
CA SER A 264 8.24 24.54 0.14
C SER A 264 9.38 23.56 0.48
N ALA A 265 9.43 23.11 1.74
CA ALA A 265 10.48 22.24 2.23
C ALA A 265 10.42 20.90 1.51
N LYS A 266 11.59 20.44 1.07
CA LYS A 266 11.76 19.11 0.54
C LYS A 266 11.79 18.13 1.73
N LEU A 267 10.77 17.29 1.86
CA LEU A 267 10.83 16.11 2.73
C LEU A 267 11.99 15.22 2.25
N THR A 268 12.91 14.92 3.15
CA THR A 268 14.04 14.07 2.87
C THR A 268 13.67 12.63 3.20
N PRO A 269 13.95 11.66 2.31
CA PRO A 269 13.89 10.25 2.67
C PRO A 269 14.77 10.01 3.89
N GLN A 270 14.23 9.29 4.88
CA GLN A 270 14.97 8.90 6.07
C GLN A 270 15.47 7.47 5.93
N PRO A 271 16.61 7.14 6.54
CA PRO A 271 17.07 5.75 6.60
C PRO A 271 16.01 4.90 7.32
N VAL A 272 15.73 3.73 6.76
CA VAL A 272 14.76 2.79 7.35
C VAL A 272 15.34 2.21 8.64
N ASP A 273 14.59 2.30 9.73
CA ASP A 273 14.93 1.64 11.00
C ASP A 273 14.11 0.35 11.17
N ALA A 274 14.71 -0.77 10.73
CA ALA A 274 14.08 -2.08 10.83
C ALA A 274 13.83 -2.51 12.28
N ARG A 275 14.69 -2.10 13.22
CA ARG A 275 14.56 -2.46 14.64
C ARG A 275 13.40 -1.69 15.29
N LEU A 276 13.24 -0.42 14.93
CA LEU A 276 12.10 0.38 15.37
C LEU A 276 10.79 -0.21 14.83
N ARG A 277 10.74 -0.55 13.54
CA ARG A 277 9.55 -1.15 12.92
C ARG A 277 9.18 -2.51 13.52
N SER A 278 10.17 -3.33 13.91
CA SER A 278 9.90 -4.62 14.57
C SER A 278 9.38 -4.48 16.01
N GLN A 279 9.51 -3.30 16.62
CA GLN A 279 8.97 -3.01 17.95
C GLN A 279 7.52 -2.52 17.91
N LEU A 280 6.98 -2.25 16.72
CA LEU A 280 5.57 -1.89 16.58
C LEU A 280 4.72 -3.12 16.84
N ASP A 281 3.81 -3.01 17.81
CA ASP A 281 2.93 -4.11 18.20
C ASP A 281 1.48 -3.80 17.85
N PHE A 282 0.88 -4.68 17.04
CA PHE A 282 -0.50 -4.61 16.59
C PHE A 282 -1.29 -5.88 16.99
N SER A 283 -0.83 -6.59 18.02
CA SER A 283 -1.38 -7.88 18.48
C SER A 283 -2.72 -7.79 19.23
N GLY A 284 -3.35 -6.61 19.24
CA GLY A 284 -4.67 -6.38 19.85
C GLY A 284 -5.79 -7.15 19.13
N ASP A 285 -6.19 -8.27 19.74
CA ASP A 285 -7.55 -8.83 19.77
C ASP A 285 -8.11 -9.65 18.59
N SER A 286 -7.32 -10.32 17.75
CA SER A 286 -7.91 -11.44 16.97
C SER A 286 -6.93 -12.49 16.46
N ALA A 287 -7.30 -13.76 16.61
CA ALA A 287 -6.62 -14.89 15.99
C ALA A 287 -7.18 -15.10 14.57
N GLY A 288 -6.37 -14.92 13.53
CA GLY A 288 -6.72 -15.25 12.15
C GLY A 288 -7.38 -14.14 11.33
N GLY A 289 -7.48 -14.40 10.02
CA GLY A 289 -8.26 -13.59 9.10
C GLY A 289 -7.58 -12.29 8.66
N PHE A 290 -8.39 -11.31 8.26
CA PHE A 290 -7.90 -10.06 7.70
C PHE A 290 -7.16 -9.18 8.71
N VAL A 291 -7.62 -9.16 9.96
CA VAL A 291 -6.99 -8.39 11.05
C VAL A 291 -5.54 -8.81 11.29
N GLU A 292 -5.26 -10.11 11.39
CA GLU A 292 -3.88 -10.61 11.54
C GLU A 292 -3.03 -10.31 10.30
N PHE A 293 -3.60 -10.46 9.11
CA PHE A 293 -2.92 -10.12 7.86
C PHE A 293 -2.55 -8.63 7.79
N LEU A 294 -3.48 -7.75 8.14
CA LEU A 294 -3.28 -6.31 8.16
C LEU A 294 -2.23 -5.93 9.22
N SER A 295 -2.41 -6.38 10.47
CA SER A 295 -1.49 -6.12 11.59
C SER A 295 -0.05 -6.55 11.28
N SER A 296 0.14 -7.70 10.62
CA SER A 296 1.47 -8.21 10.24
C SER A 296 2.18 -7.41 9.13
N SER A 297 1.48 -6.47 8.48
CA SER A 297 1.96 -5.80 7.27
C SER A 297 2.14 -4.29 7.43
N ILE A 298 1.42 -3.65 8.35
CA ILE A 298 1.48 -2.18 8.55
C ILE A 298 2.90 -1.69 8.76
N SER A 299 3.67 -2.33 9.65
CA SER A 299 5.05 -1.91 9.95
C SER A 299 5.98 -1.98 8.73
N ARG A 300 5.68 -2.81 7.72
CA ARG A 300 6.46 -2.95 6.48
C ARG A 300 5.99 -2.03 5.34
N HIS A 301 4.89 -1.28 5.53
CA HIS A 301 4.32 -0.38 4.53
C HIS A 301 4.05 1.05 5.03
N LEU A 302 4.14 1.30 6.34
CA LEU A 302 3.97 2.61 6.94
C LEU A 302 4.99 3.61 6.36
N PRO A 303 4.55 4.75 5.79
CA PRO A 303 5.45 5.73 5.21
C PRO A 303 6.48 6.23 6.21
N THR A 304 7.74 6.32 5.76
CA THR A 304 8.84 6.68 6.66
C THR A 304 8.67 8.06 7.28
N VAL A 305 7.96 8.98 6.61
CA VAL A 305 7.68 10.32 7.15
C VAL A 305 6.88 10.31 8.46
N TYR A 306 6.09 9.26 8.72
CA TYR A 306 5.29 9.15 9.94
C TYR A 306 6.00 8.42 11.09
N LEU A 307 7.09 7.71 10.80
CA LEU A 307 7.83 6.92 11.79
C LEU A 307 9.27 7.46 11.91
N GLU A 308 10.16 7.15 10.99
CA GLU A 308 11.55 7.60 11.09
C GLU A 308 11.70 9.13 10.89
N GLY A 309 10.88 9.72 10.03
CA GLY A 309 10.97 11.13 9.63
C GLY A 309 10.02 12.08 10.32
N PHE A 310 9.34 11.66 11.38
CA PHE A 310 8.31 12.47 12.00
C PHE A 310 8.86 13.77 12.63
N ASN A 311 10.02 13.71 13.29
CA ASN A 311 10.66 14.89 13.88
C ASN A 311 11.13 15.90 12.81
N ASP A 312 11.62 15.40 11.68
CA ASP A 312 12.00 16.23 10.54
C ASP A 312 10.76 16.87 9.90
N LEU A 313 9.67 16.12 9.76
CA LEU A 313 8.40 16.64 9.29
C LEU A 313 7.90 17.78 10.19
N LEU A 314 7.94 17.62 11.52
CA LEU A 314 7.63 18.68 12.49
C LEU A 314 8.48 19.94 12.26
N THR A 315 9.80 19.77 12.24
CA THR A 315 10.76 20.86 12.07
C THR A 315 10.54 21.61 10.75
N GLN A 316 10.39 20.88 9.65
CA GLN A 316 10.19 21.45 8.32
C GLN A 316 8.83 22.12 8.16
N THR A 317 7.78 21.58 8.77
CA THR A 317 6.42 22.15 8.69
C THR A 317 6.32 23.50 9.39
N PHE A 318 6.95 23.65 10.56
CA PHE A 318 6.81 24.87 11.37
C PHE A 318 7.91 25.90 11.15
N SER A 319 9.06 25.52 10.59
CA SER A 319 10.10 26.49 10.18
C SER A 319 9.69 27.35 8.98
N GLU A 320 8.85 26.84 8.09
CA GLU A 320 8.45 27.55 6.86
C GLU A 320 7.09 28.26 6.95
N ASN A 321 6.33 28.02 8.02
CA ASN A 321 4.95 28.46 8.06
C ASN A 321 4.83 29.95 8.33
N SER A 322 4.23 30.65 7.37
CA SER A 322 4.06 32.10 7.37
C SER A 322 2.72 32.58 7.92
N LEU A 323 1.81 31.68 8.28
CA LEU A 323 0.52 32.05 8.85
C LEU A 323 0.68 32.25 10.36
N THR A 324 0.74 33.51 10.78
CA THR A 324 0.80 33.89 12.21
C THR A 324 -0.45 33.47 13.01
N LYS A 325 -1.56 33.19 12.33
CA LYS A 325 -2.80 32.63 12.88
C LYS A 325 -3.48 31.74 11.84
N PRO A 326 -4.16 30.66 12.24
CA PRO A 326 -4.94 29.84 11.32
C PRO A 326 -6.07 30.68 10.68
N PRO A 327 -6.34 30.50 9.37
CA PRO A 327 -7.47 31.14 8.71
C PRO A 327 -8.79 30.54 9.19
N ARG A 328 -9.92 31.21 8.92
CA ARG A 328 -11.25 30.70 9.26
C ARG A 328 -11.66 29.52 8.39
N ALA A 329 -11.16 29.46 7.16
CA ALA A 329 -11.43 28.38 6.22
C ALA A 329 -10.24 28.18 5.28
N ILE A 330 -10.00 26.92 4.92
CA ILE A 330 -9.03 26.53 3.90
C ILE A 330 -9.79 25.73 2.85
N PHE A 331 -9.64 26.13 1.59
CA PHE A 331 -10.15 25.37 0.46
C PHE A 331 -8.98 24.74 -0.28
N THR A 332 -9.03 23.42 -0.43
CA THR A 332 -7.99 22.62 -1.09
C THR A 332 -8.60 21.47 -1.87
N ASN A 333 -8.01 21.13 -3.02
CA ASN A 333 -8.37 19.90 -3.75
C ASN A 333 -7.43 18.74 -3.42
N THR A 334 -6.15 19.01 -3.17
CA THR A 334 -5.12 17.96 -3.18
C THR A 334 -4.28 17.89 -1.91
N LEU A 335 -4.27 18.91 -1.06
CA LEU A 335 -3.27 18.98 0.02
C LEU A 335 -3.45 17.89 1.09
N LEU A 336 -4.68 17.44 1.34
CA LEU A 336 -4.96 16.32 2.25
C LEU A 336 -4.37 14.99 1.76
N HIS A 337 -4.05 14.86 0.48
CA HIS A 337 -3.46 13.65 -0.08
C HIS A 337 -1.97 13.83 -0.40
N ARG A 338 -1.58 15.02 -0.86
CA ARG A 338 -0.25 15.27 -1.44
C ARG A 338 0.73 16.00 -0.54
N SER A 339 0.29 16.55 0.58
CA SER A 339 1.16 17.38 1.43
C SER A 339 1.14 16.90 2.88
N GLU A 340 2.21 16.21 3.27
CA GLU A 340 2.44 15.77 4.66
C GLU A 340 2.49 16.96 5.62
N GLN A 341 3.15 18.04 5.18
CA GLN A 341 3.27 19.27 5.97
C GLN A 341 1.91 19.96 6.16
N PHE A 342 1.04 19.97 5.14
CA PHE A 342 -0.31 20.49 5.29
C PHE A 342 -1.13 19.64 6.27
N LYS A 343 -1.08 18.31 6.15
CA LYS A 343 -1.78 17.40 7.05
C LYS A 343 -1.35 17.63 8.51
N LEU A 344 -0.04 17.67 8.77
CA LEU A 344 0.49 17.93 10.10
C LEU A 344 0.10 19.33 10.63
N TRP A 345 0.22 20.36 9.81
CA TRP A 345 -0.20 21.71 10.18
C TRP A 345 -1.69 21.76 10.52
N ALA A 346 -2.53 21.12 9.69
CA ALA A 346 -3.97 21.07 9.91
C ALA A 346 -4.30 20.33 11.20
N ALA A 347 -3.67 19.19 11.46
CA ALA A 347 -3.86 18.42 12.68
C ALA A 347 -3.50 19.20 13.97
N THR A 348 -2.57 20.16 13.86
CA THR A 348 -2.10 20.97 14.99
C THR A 348 -3.02 22.15 15.30
N PHE A 349 -3.67 22.74 14.29
CA PHE A 349 -4.38 24.02 14.42
C PHE A 349 -5.89 23.96 14.16
N VAL A 350 -6.38 22.89 13.53
CA VAL A 350 -7.79 22.63 13.21
C VAL A 350 -8.26 21.48 14.07
#